data_AF-A0A7J2HKM5-F1
#
_entry.id   AF-A0A7J2HKM5-F1
#
_cell.length_a   1.000
_cell.length_b   1.000
_cell.length_c   1.000
_cell.angle_alpha   90.00
_cell.angle_beta   90.00
_cell.angle_gamma   90.00
#
_symmetry.space_group_name_H-M   'P 1'
#
loop_
_entity.id
_entity.type
_entity.pdbx_description
1 polymer ?
#
loop_
_entity_poly.entity_id
_entity_poly.type
_entity_poly.pdbx_seq_one_letter_code
_entity_poly.pdbx_strand_id
1 'polypeptide(L)'
;MDENIIEILSSYAKIVDRELERFIPRRVDERGIEEFLGKPMYRYEAKSISEGILKPFWDLLDRGGKRWRPALMLMAYEALGGEIEDIAPLTVIPEAIHNGTLAVDDVEDRSEFRRGKPCIHRIYGEDIAINMGNTMYYLPILILEKL
;
A
#
# COMPACT_ATOMS: atom_id res chain seq x y z
N MET A 1 -10.35 4.00 -24.65
CA MET A 1 -10.73 3.32 -23.38
C MET A 1 -12.03 3.95 -22.99
N ASP A 2 -13.12 3.19 -22.85
CA ASP A 2 -14.44 3.75 -22.56
C ASP A 2 -14.39 4.68 -21.35
N GLU A 3 -14.87 5.92 -21.51
CA GLU A 3 -14.90 6.94 -20.45
C GLU A 3 -15.61 6.40 -19.19
N ASN A 4 -16.62 5.56 -19.38
CA ASN A 4 -17.37 4.88 -18.33
C ASN A 4 -16.48 4.02 -17.40
N ILE A 5 -15.52 3.27 -17.95
CA ILE A 5 -14.63 2.43 -17.13
C ILE A 5 -13.70 3.29 -16.26
N ILE A 6 -13.24 4.44 -16.78
CA ILE A 6 -12.36 5.34 -16.02
C ILE A 6 -13.11 5.94 -14.85
N GLU A 7 -14.36 6.34 -15.06
CA GLU A 7 -15.22 6.90 -14.00
C GLU A 7 -15.49 5.87 -12.91
N ILE A 8 -15.81 4.63 -13.28
CA ILE A 8 -15.98 3.52 -12.34
C ILE A 8 -14.70 3.27 -11.53
N LEU A 9 -13.55 3.14 -12.18
CA LEU A 9 -12.30 2.93 -11.46
C LEU A 9 -11.96 4.10 -10.52
N SER A 10 -12.32 5.31 -10.91
CA SER A 10 -12.10 6.51 -10.09
C SER A 10 -13.02 6.57 -8.87
N SER A 11 -14.25 6.02 -8.92
CA SER A 11 -15.13 5.94 -7.75
C SER A 11 -14.56 4.96 -6.73
N TYR A 12 -14.15 3.77 -7.18
CA TYR A 12 -13.51 2.75 -6.34
C TYR A 12 -12.18 3.22 -5.78
N ALA A 13 -11.36 3.92 -6.56
CA ALA A 13 -10.07 4.43 -6.10
C ALA A 13 -10.19 5.30 -4.84
N LYS A 14 -11.25 6.11 -4.71
CA LYS A 14 -11.48 6.93 -3.50
C LYS A 14 -11.70 6.09 -2.25
N ILE A 15 -12.37 4.95 -2.38
CA ILE A 15 -12.60 4.01 -1.28
C ILE A 15 -11.27 3.39 -0.87
N VAL A 16 -10.49 2.94 -1.85
CA VAL A 16 -9.17 2.31 -1.62
C VAL A 16 -8.21 3.28 -0.95
N ASP A 17 -8.09 4.50 -1.47
CA ASP A 17 -7.19 5.53 -0.93
C ASP A 17 -7.61 5.93 0.50
N ARG A 18 -8.91 5.98 0.80
CA ARG A 18 -9.43 6.19 2.16
C ARG A 18 -8.98 5.09 3.12
N GLU A 19 -9.13 3.82 2.74
CA GLU A 19 -8.73 2.70 3.61
C GLU A 19 -7.20 2.61 3.74
N LEU A 20 -6.44 2.96 2.69
CA LEU A 20 -4.97 3.04 2.77
C LEU A 20 -4.51 4.05 3.82
N GLU A 21 -5.07 5.27 3.82
CA GLU A 21 -4.76 6.30 4.82
C GLU A 21 -5.22 5.89 6.23
N ARG A 22 -6.31 5.11 6.33
CA ARG A 22 -6.84 4.62 7.61
C ARG A 22 -5.92 3.57 8.24
N PHE A 23 -5.37 2.64 7.46
CA PHE A 23 -4.64 1.49 7.98
C PHE A 23 -3.12 1.60 7.87
N ILE A 24 -2.59 2.40 6.95
CA ILE A 24 -1.15 2.60 6.77
C ILE A 24 -0.83 4.07 7.10
N PRO A 25 -0.40 4.38 8.33
CA PRO A 25 -0.10 5.77 8.68
C PRO A 25 1.08 6.31 7.84
N ARG A 26 1.06 7.61 7.54
CA ARG A 26 2.18 8.27 6.84
C ARG A 26 3.42 8.46 7.71
N ARG A 27 3.23 8.54 9.02
CA ARG A 27 4.27 8.62 10.05
C ARG A 27 3.76 7.93 11.31
N VAL A 28 4.69 7.42 12.11
CA VAL A 28 4.38 6.75 13.37
C VAL A 28 5.31 7.22 14.47
N ASP A 29 4.84 7.10 15.71
CA ASP A 29 5.66 7.09 16.90
C ASP A 29 5.73 5.66 17.47
N GLU A 30 6.55 5.44 18.50
CA GLU A 30 6.75 4.12 19.10
C GLU A 30 5.44 3.53 19.63
N ARG A 31 4.56 4.38 20.16
CA ARG A 31 3.26 3.97 20.69
C ARG A 31 2.34 3.47 19.58
N GLY A 32 2.22 4.21 18.48
CA GLY A 32 1.40 3.81 17.34
C GLY A 32 1.90 2.52 16.70
N ILE A 33 3.22 2.29 16.68
CA ILE A 33 3.78 1.02 16.21
C ILE A 33 3.40 -0.12 17.16
N GLU A 34 3.50 0.07 18.47
CA GLU A 34 3.12 -0.97 19.45
C GLU A 34 1.62 -1.29 19.39
N GLU A 35 0.76 -0.29 19.18
CA GLU A 35 -0.68 -0.50 18.99
C GLU A 35 -0.99 -1.29 17.70
N PHE A 36 -0.15 -1.14 16.67
CA PHE A 36 -0.32 -1.80 15.38
C PHE A 36 0.32 -3.20 15.32
N LEU A 37 1.60 -3.33 15.69
CA LEU A 37 2.41 -4.55 15.60
C LEU A 37 2.49 -5.36 16.90
N GLY A 38 1.96 -4.84 18.01
CA GLY A 38 2.08 -5.46 19.33
C GLY A 38 3.39 -5.11 20.04
N LYS A 39 3.66 -5.79 21.16
CA LYS A 39 4.84 -5.50 21.99
C LYS A 39 6.14 -5.96 21.31
N PRO A 40 7.17 -5.11 21.22
CA PRO A 40 8.45 -5.51 20.65
C PRO A 40 9.20 -6.44 21.61
N MET A 41 10.09 -7.28 21.08
CA MET A 41 11.03 -8.06 21.89
C MET A 41 12.05 -7.16 22.62
N TYR A 42 12.46 -6.06 21.98
CA TYR A 42 13.39 -5.07 22.55
C TYR A 42 12.81 -3.66 22.52
N ARG A 43 12.76 -3.03 21.34
CA ARG A 43 12.12 -1.73 21.11
C ARG A 43 11.82 -1.54 19.62
N TYR A 44 10.84 -0.71 19.33
CA TYR A 44 10.70 -0.12 18.00
C TYR A 44 11.58 1.13 17.87
N GLU A 45 11.95 1.46 16.64
CA GLU A 45 12.58 2.73 16.29
C GLU A 45 11.68 3.39 15.24
N ALA A 46 10.91 4.38 15.69
CA ALA A 46 9.83 4.94 14.87
C ALA A 46 10.34 5.77 13.69
N LYS A 47 11.53 6.36 13.81
CA LYS A 47 12.15 7.17 12.76
C LYS A 47 12.61 6.29 11.59
N SER A 48 13.23 5.15 11.86
CA SER A 48 13.67 4.17 10.88
C SER A 48 12.49 3.57 10.13
N ILE A 49 11.39 3.24 10.83
CA ILE A 49 10.16 2.77 10.17
C ILE A 49 9.55 3.88 9.31
N SER A 50 9.46 5.10 9.85
CA SER A 50 8.88 6.23 9.11
C SER A 50 9.69 6.60 7.85
N GLU A 51 11.02 6.69 7.96
CA GLU A 51 11.88 7.10 6.84
C GLU A 51 12.21 5.94 5.88
N GLY A 52 12.37 4.72 6.40
CA GLY A 52 12.79 3.56 5.62
C GLY A 52 11.65 2.72 5.03
N ILE A 53 10.43 2.82 5.59
CA ILE A 53 9.28 2.03 5.12
C ILE A 53 8.15 2.93 4.66
N LEU A 54 7.60 3.76 5.55
CA LEU A 54 6.35 4.49 5.28
C LEU A 54 6.55 5.58 4.23
N LYS A 55 7.60 6.40 4.36
CA LYS A 55 7.92 7.46 3.41
C LYS A 55 8.16 6.94 1.98
N PRO A 56 9.03 5.94 1.72
CA PRO A 56 9.22 5.42 0.36
C PRO A 56 7.96 4.72 -0.18
N PHE A 57 7.19 4.04 0.67
CA PHE A 57 5.90 3.46 0.27
C PHE A 57 4.92 4.54 -0.21
N TRP A 58 4.71 5.58 0.60
CA TRP A 58 3.80 6.68 0.26
C TRP A 58 4.30 7.49 -0.95
N ASP A 59 5.62 7.68 -1.13
CA ASP A 59 6.16 8.29 -2.34
C ASP A 59 5.77 7.49 -3.60
N LEU A 60 5.84 6.15 -3.57
CA LEU A 60 5.41 5.33 -4.70
C LEU A 60 3.88 5.39 -4.92
N LEU A 61 3.11 5.28 -3.83
CA LEU A 61 1.66 5.21 -3.85
C LEU A 61 1.02 6.54 -4.31
N ASP A 62 1.58 7.67 -3.88
CA ASP A 62 1.14 9.04 -4.21
C ASP A 62 1.44 9.41 -5.68
N ARG A 63 2.26 8.62 -6.39
CA ARG A 63 2.44 8.76 -7.85
C ARG A 63 1.21 8.27 -8.63
N GLY A 64 0.16 7.84 -7.93
CA GLY A 64 -1.11 7.40 -8.49
C GLY A 64 -1.13 5.92 -8.79
N GLY A 65 -1.84 5.53 -9.84
CA GLY A 65 -2.18 4.15 -10.13
C GLY A 65 -3.68 4.01 -10.37
N LYS A 66 -4.09 2.97 -11.09
CA LYS A 66 -5.50 2.79 -11.47
C LYS A 66 -6.36 2.13 -10.38
N ARG A 67 -5.74 1.69 -9.27
CA ARG A 67 -6.39 0.90 -8.21
C ARG A 67 -7.23 -0.27 -8.74
N TRP A 68 -6.83 -0.84 -9.88
CA TRP A 68 -7.70 -1.76 -10.62
C TRP A 68 -7.87 -3.12 -9.91
N ARG A 69 -6.86 -3.57 -9.14
CA ARG A 69 -6.92 -4.81 -8.37
C ARG A 69 -7.94 -4.74 -7.23
N PRO A 70 -7.87 -3.75 -6.32
CA PRO A 70 -8.91 -3.60 -5.30
C PRO A 70 -10.26 -3.23 -5.90
N ALA A 71 -10.33 -2.45 -6.99
CA ALA A 71 -11.61 -2.19 -7.67
C ALA A 71 -12.24 -3.49 -8.20
N LEU A 72 -11.46 -4.40 -8.79
CA LEU A 72 -11.95 -5.70 -9.24
C LEU A 72 -12.46 -6.56 -8.08
N MET A 73 -11.78 -6.52 -6.93
CA MET A 73 -12.24 -7.19 -5.70
C MET A 73 -13.60 -6.66 -5.24
N LEU A 74 -13.77 -5.34 -5.19
CA LEU A 74 -15.04 -4.72 -4.79
C LEU A 74 -16.17 -5.04 -5.76
N MET A 75 -15.93 -4.90 -7.06
CA MET A 75 -16.91 -5.23 -8.10
C MET A 75 -17.32 -6.71 -8.07
N ALA A 76 -16.37 -7.62 -7.82
CA ALA A 76 -16.68 -9.04 -7.72
C ALA A 76 -17.58 -9.37 -6.51
N TYR A 77 -17.37 -8.70 -5.37
CA TYR A 77 -18.20 -8.89 -4.18
C TYR A 77 -19.60 -8.28 -4.35
N GLU A 78 -19.68 -7.08 -4.91
CA GLU A 78 -20.95 -6.42 -5.26
C GLU A 78 -21.77 -7.26 -6.24
N ALA A 79 -21.14 -7.84 -7.27
CA ALA A 79 -21.80 -8.71 -8.24
C ALA A 79 -22.37 -10.00 -7.63
N LEU A 80 -21.88 -10.42 -6.45
CA LEU A 80 -22.40 -11.55 -5.68
C LEU A 80 -23.48 -11.14 -4.67
N GLY A 81 -23.87 -9.86 -4.65
CA GLY A 81 -24.92 -9.31 -3.78
C GLY A 81 -24.43 -8.82 -2.42
N GLY A 82 -23.12 -8.62 -2.24
CA GLY A 82 -22.56 -8.03 -1.02
C GLY A 82 -22.45 -6.50 -1.09
N GLU A 83 -22.35 -5.84 0.06
CA GLU A 83 -22.16 -4.39 0.14
C GLU A 83 -20.66 -4.05 0.16
N ILE A 84 -20.22 -3.08 -0.64
CA ILE A 84 -18.80 -2.72 -0.79
C ILE A 84 -18.13 -2.43 0.56
N GLU A 85 -18.86 -1.80 1.48
CA GLU A 85 -18.43 -1.45 2.83
C GLU A 85 -18.00 -2.67 3.66
N ASP A 86 -18.56 -3.85 3.43
CA ASP A 86 -18.22 -5.08 4.16
C ASP A 86 -16.75 -5.48 3.97
N ILE A 87 -16.21 -5.21 2.78
CA ILE A 87 -14.86 -5.62 2.38
C ILE A 87 -13.95 -4.45 2.02
N ALA A 88 -14.42 -3.20 2.18
CA ALA A 88 -13.62 -2.01 1.89
C ALA A 88 -12.26 -2.03 2.60
N PRO A 89 -12.15 -2.35 3.91
CA PRO A 89 -10.84 -2.44 4.59
C PRO A 89 -9.85 -3.41 3.95
N LEU A 90 -10.36 -4.50 3.36
CA LEU A 90 -9.52 -5.53 2.74
C LEU A 90 -8.86 -5.04 1.44
N THR A 91 -9.34 -3.94 0.85
CA THR A 91 -8.74 -3.36 -0.37
C THR A 91 -7.31 -2.86 -0.18
N VAL A 92 -6.91 -2.57 1.06
CA VAL A 92 -5.55 -2.19 1.42
C VAL A 92 -4.57 -3.31 1.08
N ILE A 93 -4.97 -4.57 1.28
CA ILE A 93 -4.12 -5.75 1.07
C ILE A 93 -3.61 -5.83 -0.38
N PRO A 94 -4.46 -5.97 -1.41
CA PRO A 94 -3.98 -6.10 -2.78
C PRO A 94 -3.26 -4.84 -3.29
N GLU A 95 -3.62 -3.64 -2.84
CA GLU A 95 -2.97 -2.41 -3.32
C GLU A 95 -1.59 -2.19 -2.68
N ALA A 96 -1.46 -2.40 -1.36
CA ALA A 96 -0.18 -2.27 -0.68
C ALA A 96 0.81 -3.35 -1.13
N ILE A 97 0.37 -4.61 -1.22
CA ILE A 97 1.19 -5.70 -1.77
C ILE A 97 1.63 -5.36 -3.19
N HIS A 98 0.71 -4.90 -4.06
CA HIS A 98 1.06 -4.55 -5.43
C HIS A 98 2.14 -3.46 -5.51
N ASN A 99 2.03 -2.38 -4.72
CA ASN A 99 3.06 -1.35 -4.74
C ASN A 99 4.38 -1.85 -4.13
N GLY A 100 4.33 -2.76 -3.16
CA GLY A 100 5.51 -3.47 -2.66
C GLY A 100 6.21 -4.28 -3.75
N THR A 101 5.45 -5.04 -4.57
CA THR A 101 6.03 -5.85 -5.64
C THR A 101 6.67 -4.97 -6.71
N LEU A 102 6.03 -3.84 -7.05
CA LEU A 102 6.60 -2.89 -8.01
C LEU A 102 7.95 -2.33 -7.56
N ALA A 103 8.13 -2.08 -6.26
CA ALA A 103 9.38 -1.57 -5.74
C ALA A 103 10.52 -2.59 -5.84
N VAL A 104 10.22 -3.87 -5.59
CA VAL A 104 11.18 -4.99 -5.72
C VAL A 104 11.47 -5.30 -7.18
N ASP A 105 10.45 -5.36 -8.04
CA ASP A 105 10.61 -5.52 -9.50
C ASP A 105 11.48 -4.41 -10.08
N ASP A 106 11.26 -3.15 -9.67
CA ASP A 106 12.06 -2.04 -10.15
C ASP A 106 13.56 -2.23 -9.86
N VAL A 107 13.90 -2.86 -8.74
CA VAL A 107 15.30 -3.20 -8.40
C VAL A 107 15.82 -4.31 -9.31
N GLU A 108 15.08 -5.42 -9.42
CA GLU A 108 15.46 -6.58 -10.23
C GLU A 108 15.66 -6.21 -11.71
N ASP A 109 14.71 -5.44 -12.26
CA ASP A 109 14.74 -4.96 -13.65
C ASP A 109 15.72 -3.80 -13.88
N ARG A 110 16.34 -3.28 -12.80
CA ARG A 110 17.19 -2.08 -12.81
C ARG A 110 16.48 -0.86 -13.42
N SER A 111 15.17 -0.78 -13.25
CA SER A 111 14.31 0.24 -13.85
C SER A 111 14.76 1.65 -13.45
N GLU A 112 14.69 2.59 -14.40
CA GLU A 112 15.05 3.99 -14.13
C GLU A 112 13.85 4.79 -13.61
N PHE A 113 12.66 4.56 -14.17
CA PHE A 113 11.46 5.36 -13.91
C PHE A 113 10.22 4.52 -13.65
N ARG A 114 9.39 5.00 -12.71
CA ARG A 114 8.03 4.51 -12.46
C ARG A 114 7.06 5.66 -12.29
N ARG A 115 5.99 5.65 -13.08
CA ARG A 115 4.92 6.66 -13.08
C ARG A 115 5.49 8.10 -13.20
N GLY A 116 6.45 8.28 -14.12
CA GLY A 116 7.03 9.58 -14.44
C GLY A 116 8.06 10.11 -13.43
N LYS A 117 8.45 9.34 -12.40
CA LYS A 117 9.50 9.69 -11.43
C LYS A 117 10.56 8.59 -11.33
N PRO A 118 11.79 8.89 -10.88
CA PRO A 118 12.80 7.85 -10.65
C PRO A 118 12.30 6.73 -9.73
N CYS A 119 12.65 5.49 -10.01
CA CYS A 119 12.27 4.34 -9.17
C CYS A 119 12.73 4.51 -7.72
N ILE A 120 12.03 3.88 -6.77
CA ILE A 120 12.27 4.08 -5.33
C ILE A 120 13.73 3.78 -4.95
N HIS A 121 14.32 2.72 -5.51
CA HIS A 121 15.72 2.37 -5.24
C HIS A 121 16.73 3.42 -5.74
N ARG A 122 16.37 4.22 -6.75
CA ARG A 122 17.21 5.33 -7.25
C ARG A 122 17.18 6.54 -6.34
N ILE A 123 16.14 6.69 -5.52
CA ILE A 123 15.96 7.84 -4.62
C ILE A 123 16.43 7.50 -3.20
N TYR A 124 16.06 6.31 -2.71
CA TYR A 124 16.26 5.91 -1.32
C TYR A 124 17.31 4.80 -1.14
N GLY A 125 17.78 4.16 -2.22
CA GLY A 125 18.67 3.01 -2.16
C GLY A 125 17.96 1.67 -2.32
N GLU A 126 18.69 0.67 -2.82
CA GLU A 126 18.18 -0.68 -3.08
C GLU A 126 17.75 -1.39 -1.80
N ASP A 127 18.51 -1.25 -0.72
CA ASP A 127 18.21 -1.81 0.59
C ASP A 127 16.89 -1.28 1.16
N ILE A 128 16.65 0.03 1.06
CA ILE A 128 15.37 0.64 1.47
C ILE A 128 14.23 0.15 0.57
N ALA A 129 14.42 0.13 -0.74
CA ALA A 129 13.37 -0.32 -1.67
C ALA A 129 12.96 -1.78 -1.43
N ILE A 130 13.93 -2.67 -1.24
CA ILE A 130 13.70 -4.10 -0.96
C ILE A 130 13.02 -4.27 0.41
N ASN A 131 13.52 -3.63 1.46
CA ASN A 131 12.95 -3.76 2.81
C ASN A 131 11.54 -3.18 2.90
N MET A 132 11.28 -2.03 2.26
CA MET A 132 9.94 -1.47 2.16
C MET A 132 9.01 -2.40 1.40
N GLY A 133 9.44 -2.88 0.22
CA GLY A 133 8.63 -3.79 -0.61
C GLY A 133 8.28 -5.08 0.12
N ASN A 134 9.27 -5.73 0.74
CA ASN A 134 9.05 -6.94 1.54
C ASN A 134 8.15 -6.68 2.75
N THR A 135 8.27 -5.53 3.42
CA THR A 135 7.37 -5.17 4.52
C THR A 135 5.92 -5.08 4.04
N MET A 136 5.68 -4.50 2.85
CA MET A 136 4.34 -4.40 2.27
C MET A 136 3.76 -5.74 1.78
N TYR A 137 4.55 -6.80 1.67
CA TYR A 137 4.01 -8.15 1.42
C TYR A 137 3.24 -8.70 2.62
N TYR A 138 3.66 -8.35 3.84
CA TYR A 138 3.15 -8.97 5.06
C TYR A 138 2.37 -8.00 5.95
N LEU A 139 2.80 -6.74 6.04
CA LEU A 139 2.17 -5.72 6.90
C LEU A 139 0.66 -5.58 6.65
N PRO A 140 0.16 -5.51 5.40
CA PRO A 140 -1.28 -5.34 5.15
C PRO A 140 -2.12 -6.53 5.62
N ILE A 141 -1.54 -7.73 5.74
CA ILE A 141 -2.26 -8.94 6.18
C ILE A 141 -2.74 -8.79 7.63
N LEU A 142 -2.04 -7.99 8.45
CA LEU A 142 -2.42 -7.71 9.84
C LEU A 142 -3.78 -7.01 9.98
N ILE A 143 -4.31 -6.43 8.89
CA ILE A 143 -5.67 -5.88 8.87
C ILE A 143 -6.71 -6.95 9.21
N LEU A 144 -6.45 -8.22 8.88
CA LEU A 144 -7.34 -9.33 9.23
C LEU A 144 -7.50 -9.52 10.74
N GLU A 145 -6.53 -9.09 11.55
CA GLU A 145 -6.63 -9.12 13.01
C GLU A 145 -7.37 -7.91 13.60
N LYS A 146 -7.69 -6.92 12.75
CA LYS A 146 -8.29 -5.63 13.12
C LYS A 146 -9.74 -5.48 12.66
N LEU A 147 -10.29 -6.48 11.96
CA LEU A 147 -11.69 -6.56 11.52
C LEU A 147 -12.52 -7.37 12.51
#